data_AF-A0A9E4JEI6-F1
#
_entry.id   AF-A0A9E4JEI6-F1
#
_cell.length_a   1.000
_cell.length_b   1.000
_cell.length_c   1.000
_cell.angle_alpha   90.00
_cell.angle_beta   90.00
_cell.angle_gamma   90.00
#
_symmetry.space_group_name_H-M   'P 1'
#
loop_
_entity.id
_entity.type
_entity.pdbx_description
1 polymer ?
#
loop_
_entity_poly.entity_id
_entity_poly.type
_entity_poly.pdbx_seq_one_letter_code
_entity_poly.pdbx_strand_id
1 'polypeptide(L)' 'MSISKERRVRRGLGLTGAGLLLQLGALVYWTPITFVVAVSLGVPLVLAGAAIFLSVVWRDLKEKGAV' A
#
# COMPACT_ATOMS: atom_id res chain seq x y z
N MET A 1 -8.13 20.05 -1.46
CA MET A 1 -8.21 18.59 -1.23
C MET A 1 -8.93 18.38 0.11
N SER A 2 -10.01 17.61 0.17
CA SER A 2 -10.73 17.45 1.45
C SER A 2 -9.83 16.72 2.47
N ILE A 3 -9.92 17.10 3.74
CA ILE A 3 -9.14 16.49 4.85
C ILE A 3 -9.27 14.96 4.86
N SER A 4 -10.41 14.43 4.39
CA SER A 4 -10.67 13.00 4.27
C SER A 4 -9.86 12.30 3.16
N LYS A 5 -9.66 12.95 1.98
CA LYS A 5 -8.82 12.41 0.89
C LYS A 5 -7.37 12.29 1.34
N GLU A 6 -6.82 13.34 1.96
CA GLU A 6 -5.43 13.34 2.42
C GLU A 6 -5.16 12.23 3.46
N ARG A 7 -6.07 12.05 4.43
CA ARG A 7 -5.95 10.99 5.43
C ARG A 7 -5.98 9.60 4.81
N ARG A 8 -6.80 9.36 3.77
CA ARG A 8 -6.85 8.08 3.05
C ARG A 8 -5.56 7.82 2.27
N VAL A 9 -5.03 8.83 1.58
CA VAL A 9 -3.75 8.73 0.85
C VAL A 9 -2.61 8.43 1.81
N ARG A 10 -2.52 9.14 2.94
CA ARG A 10 -1.49 8.88 3.97
C ARG A 10 -1.58 7.46 4.53
N ARG A 11 -2.79 6.94 4.77
CA ARG A 11 -2.99 5.55 5.21
C ARG A 11 -2.58 4.54 4.15
N GLY A 12 -2.96 4.77 2.88
CA GLY A 12 -2.54 3.92 1.77
C GLY A 12 -1.02 3.87 1.64
N LEU A 13 -0.36 5.03 1.63
CA LEU A 13 1.10 5.13 1.62
C LEU A 13 1.75 4.46 2.83
N GLY A 14 1.19 4.62 4.02
CA GLY A 14 1.70 3.99 5.24
C GLY A 14 1.65 2.45 5.16
N LEU A 15 0.53 1.89 4.68
CA LEU A 15 0.38 0.44 4.51
C LEU A 15 1.34 -0.09 3.44
N THR A 16 1.40 0.56 2.27
CA THR A 16 2.31 0.15 1.20
C THR A 16 3.77 0.27 1.64
N GLY A 17 4.15 1.37 2.29
CA GLY A 17 5.50 1.58 2.80
C GLY A 17 5.89 0.52 3.84
N ALA A 18 5.01 0.21 4.80
CA ALA A 18 5.27 -0.84 5.78
C ALA A 18 5.45 -2.22 5.12
N GLY A 19 4.61 -2.56 4.15
CA GLY A 19 4.73 -3.81 3.40
C GLY A 19 6.04 -3.91 2.61
N LEU A 20 6.46 -2.82 1.96
CA LEU A 20 7.74 -2.75 1.24
C LEU A 20 8.94 -2.87 2.17
N LEU A 21 8.94 -2.16 3.31
CA LEU A 21 10.02 -2.25 4.30
C LEU A 21 10.17 -3.67 4.84
N LEU A 22 9.06 -4.35 5.07
CA LEU A 22 9.06 -5.74 5.55
C LEU A 22 9.63 -6.70 4.48
N GLN A 23 9.29 -6.50 3.21
CA GLN A 23 9.90 -7.27 2.10
C GLN A 23 11.40 -6.97 1.92
N LEU A 24 11.80 -5.70 2.02
CA LEU A 24 13.22 -5.31 1.96
C LEU A 24 14.01 -5.89 3.15
N GLY A 25 13.44 -5.89 4.35
CA GLY A 25 14.03 -6.54 5.51
C GLY A 25 14.22 -8.05 5.31
N ALA A 26 13.22 -8.72 4.71
CA ALA A 26 13.34 -10.14 4.37
C ALA A 26 14.40 -10.42 3.29
N LEU A 27 14.61 -9.49 2.35
CA LEU A 27 15.70 -9.57 1.37
C LEU A 27 17.09 -9.44 2.01
N VAL A 28 17.24 -8.57 3.02
CA VAL A 28 18.50 -8.42 3.76
C VAL A 28 18.82 -9.66 4.60
N TYR A 29 17.80 -10.26 5.24
CA TYR A 29 17.92 -11.47 6.05
C TYR A 29 17.12 -12.62 5.45
N TRP A 30 17.62 -13.17 4.34
CA TRP A 30 16.91 -14.21 3.61
C TRP A 30 16.93 -15.56 4.32
N THR A 31 15.76 -15.97 4.80
CA THR A 31 15.50 -17.28 5.43
C THR A 31 14.11 -17.76 5.03
N PRO A 32 13.80 -19.06 5.14
CA PRO A 32 12.45 -19.55 4.87
C PRO A 32 11.37 -18.84 5.69
N ILE A 33 11.67 -18.50 6.94
CA ILE A 33 10.75 -17.81 7.85
C ILE A 33 10.50 -16.38 7.38
N THR A 34 11.56 -15.62 7.05
CA THR A 34 11.42 -14.24 6.58
C THR A 34 10.72 -14.16 5.23
N PHE A 35 10.91 -15.16 4.35
CA PHE A 35 10.12 -15.29 3.13
C PHE A 35 8.62 -15.45 3.41
N VAL A 36 8.25 -16.39 4.30
CA VAL A 36 6.84 -16.60 4.67
C VAL A 36 6.24 -15.31 5.23
N VAL A 37 6.96 -14.61 6.13
CA VAL A 37 6.51 -13.34 6.70
C VAL A 37 6.34 -12.26 5.62
N ALA A 38 7.28 -12.14 4.68
CA ALA A 38 7.20 -11.20 3.57
C ALA A 38 6.00 -11.45 2.66
N VAL A 39 5.72 -12.71 2.33
CA VAL A 39 4.59 -13.08 1.48
C VAL A 39 3.26 -12.94 2.20
N SER A 40 3.17 -13.38 3.45
CA SER A 40 1.90 -13.40 4.19
C SER A 40 1.51 -12.07 4.82
N LEU A 41 2.47 -11.17 5.11
CA LEU A 41 2.19 -9.84 5.66
C LEU A 41 2.57 -8.72 4.70
N GLY A 42 3.77 -8.79 4.12
CA GLY A 42 4.28 -7.75 3.23
C GLY A 42 3.41 -7.57 1.98
N VAL A 43 3.09 -8.67 1.28
CA VAL A 43 2.26 -8.60 0.06
C VAL A 43 0.85 -8.07 0.35
N PRO A 44 0.08 -8.57 1.35
CA PRO A 44 -1.23 -7.99 1.68
C PRO A 44 -1.18 -6.52 2.06
N LEU A 45 -0.15 -6.07 2.80
CA LEU A 45 0.02 -4.66 3.16
C LEU A 45 0.22 -3.78 1.92
N VAL A 46 1.07 -4.22 0.99
CA VAL A 46 1.29 -3.53 -0.29
C VAL A 46 0.00 -3.45 -1.10
N LEU A 47 -0.71 -4.58 -1.25
CA LEU A 47 -1.96 -4.63 -2.01
C LEU A 47 -3.06 -3.77 -1.39
N ALA A 48 -3.22 -3.80 -0.06
CA ALA A 48 -4.20 -2.99 0.64
C ALA A 48 -3.92 -1.49 0.47
N GLY A 49 -2.66 -1.08 0.63
CA GLY A 49 -2.27 0.32 0.45
C GLY A 49 -2.43 0.79 -1.01
N ALA A 50 -2.06 -0.06 -1.97
CA ALA A 50 -2.25 0.19 -3.40
C ALA A 50 -3.74 0.31 -3.77
N ALA A 51 -4.59 -0.57 -3.26
CA ALA A 51 -6.03 -0.54 -3.48
C ALA A 51 -6.67 0.75 -2.92
N ILE A 52 -6.26 1.19 -1.72
CA ILE A 52 -6.72 2.46 -1.15
C ILE A 52 -6.30 3.61 -2.06
N PHE A 53 -5.03 3.65 -2.50
CA PHE A 53 -4.55 4.70 -3.39
C PHE A 53 -5.31 4.71 -4.73
N LEU A 54 -5.47 3.55 -5.35
CA LEU A 54 -6.21 3.38 -6.60
C LEU A 54 -7.66 3.86 -6.45
N SER A 55 -8.32 3.54 -5.34
CA SER A 55 -9.70 3.97 -5.07
C SER A 55 -9.83 5.50 -4.96
N VAL A 56 -8.82 6.18 -4.42
CA VAL A 56 -8.78 7.64 -4.31
C VAL A 56 -8.55 8.25 -5.69
N VAL A 57 -7.58 7.73 -6.46
CA VAL A 57 -7.29 8.20 -7.82
C VAL A 57 -8.50 8.00 -8.73
N TRP A 58 -9.12 6.82 -8.68
CA TRP A 58 -10.31 6.51 -9.49
C TRP A 58 -11.47 7.46 -9.20
N ARG A 59 -11.73 7.76 -7.92
CA ARG A 59 -12.73 8.77 -7.55
C ARG A 59 -12.35 10.16 -8.06
N ASP A 60 -11.08 10.54 -8.00
CA ASP A 60 -10.61 11.83 -8.48
C ASP A 60 -10.76 11.98 -10.01
N LEU A 61 -10.44 10.92 -10.77
CA LEU A 61 -10.63 10.88 -12.22
C LEU A 61 -12.10 10.98 -12.61
N LYS A 62 -12.97 10.23 -11.91
CA LYS A 62 -14.42 10.28 -12.12
C LYS A 62 -15.00 11.66 -11.78
N GLU A 63 -14.57 12.26 -10.68
CA GLU A 63 -14.99 13.62 -10.28
C GLU A 63 -14.56 14.68 -11.31
N LYS A 64 -13.47 14.45 -12.05
CA LYS A 64 -12.97 15.33 -13.11
C LYS A 64 -13.54 15.02 -14.50
N GLY A 65 -14.38 13.99 -14.65
CA GLY A 65 -14.94 13.57 -15.93
C GLY A 65 -13.91 12.95 -16.89
N ALA A 66 -12.77 12.51 -16.38
CA ALA A 66 -11.73 11.83 -17.17
C ALA A 66 -12.05 10.35 -17.42
N VAL A 67 -13.01 9.79 -16.66
CA VAL A 67 -13.56 8.42 -16.75
C VAL A 67 -15.06 8.49 -16.49
#